data_AF-A0A966QN95-F1
#
_entry.id   AF-A0A966QN95-F1
#
_cell.length_a   1.000
_cell.length_b   1.000
_cell.length_c   1.000
_cell.angle_alpha   90.00
_cell.angle_beta   90.00
_cell.angle_gamma   90.00
#
_symmetry.space_group_name_H-M   'P 1'
#
loop_
_entity.id
_entity.type
_entity.pdbx_description
1 polymer ?
#
loop_
_entity_poly.entity_id
_entity_poly.type
_entity_poly.pdbx_seq_one_letter_code
_entity_poly.pdbx_strand_id
1 'polypeptide(L)'
;MAATVLQATTLAAGLQARQLFDAVEVDQARFVIVSVPIGSSGTKAQLQIYEQIDPRRRACFETSGSNPVAVAPLLGTFDFTGICRRYIDSQGYSARVGGEDLGSTYRFVVRKVGNDNLLMASPAGGAGGKPEMLVGRTDGTAGPTAFLAFRLEPGWRVMRRAYGGRALGHVYLYRDGWPAGDAQTGTAPAPASPTAAANREAQVSAQVPPVPPVR
;
A
#
# COMPACT_ATOMS: atom_id res chain seq x y z
N MET A 1 13.08 -67.52 -10.24
CA MET A 1 12.95 -66.76 -8.98
C MET A 1 12.78 -65.29 -9.36
N ALA A 2 11.60 -64.71 -9.14
CA ALA A 2 11.31 -63.32 -9.51
C ALA A 2 11.33 -62.45 -8.25
N ALA A 3 12.19 -61.45 -8.22
CA ALA A 3 12.35 -60.53 -7.10
C ALA A 3 11.37 -59.37 -7.23
N THR A 4 10.44 -59.24 -6.29
CA THR A 4 9.47 -58.15 -6.20
C THR A 4 10.09 -56.99 -5.44
N VAL A 5 10.26 -55.85 -6.10
CA VAL A 5 10.79 -54.62 -5.48
C VAL A 5 9.61 -53.81 -4.91
N LEU A 6 9.56 -53.66 -3.59
CA LEU A 6 8.62 -52.76 -2.91
C LEU A 6 9.15 -51.32 -3.01
N GLN A 7 8.46 -50.45 -3.74
CA GLN A 7 8.74 -49.00 -3.72
C GLN A 7 7.92 -48.35 -2.62
N ALA A 8 8.61 -47.79 -1.62
CA ALA A 8 8.00 -46.99 -0.57
C ALA A 8 7.87 -45.54 -1.04
N THR A 9 6.63 -45.08 -1.24
CA THR A 9 6.30 -43.68 -1.51
C THR A 9 6.25 -42.90 -0.20
N THR A 10 7.25 -42.06 0.05
CA THR A 10 7.23 -41.11 1.16
C THR A 10 6.39 -39.89 0.78
N LEU A 11 5.19 -39.78 1.35
CA LEU A 11 4.40 -38.54 1.31
C LEU A 11 5.05 -37.51 2.23
N ALA A 12 5.83 -36.60 1.66
CA ALA A 12 6.31 -35.42 2.37
C ALA A 12 5.13 -34.46 2.61
N ALA A 13 4.46 -34.59 3.74
CA ALA A 13 3.52 -33.57 4.21
C ALA A 13 4.32 -32.33 4.62
N GLY A 14 4.30 -31.28 3.80
CA GLY A 14 4.92 -30.00 4.15
C GLY A 14 4.25 -29.40 5.39
N LEU A 15 5.02 -29.18 6.46
CA LEU A 15 4.59 -28.31 7.56
C LEU A 15 4.54 -26.88 7.05
N GLN A 16 3.35 -26.41 6.63
CA GLN A 16 3.13 -24.97 6.55
C GLN A 16 3.03 -24.44 7.98
N ALA A 17 3.94 -23.54 8.37
CA ALA A 17 3.84 -22.80 9.61
C ALA A 17 2.49 -22.07 9.61
N ARG A 18 1.53 -22.59 10.39
CA ARG A 18 0.23 -21.94 10.51
C ARG A 18 0.46 -20.63 11.24
N GLN A 19 0.11 -19.55 10.56
CA GLN A 19 0.18 -18.21 11.14
C GLN A 19 -0.66 -18.19 12.41
N LEU A 20 -0.10 -17.64 13.48
CA LEU A 20 -0.75 -17.63 14.80
C LEU A 20 -2.12 -16.96 14.74
N PHE A 21 -2.23 -15.90 13.92
CA PHE A 21 -3.45 -15.14 13.73
C PHE A 21 -4.06 -15.34 12.35
N ASP A 22 -5.38 -15.51 12.35
CA ASP A 22 -6.22 -15.56 11.17
C ASP A 22 -6.55 -14.14 10.68
N ALA A 23 -6.82 -14.01 9.39
CA ALA A 23 -7.42 -12.82 8.78
C ALA A 23 -8.84 -13.19 8.33
N VAL A 24 -9.84 -12.59 8.97
CA VAL A 24 -11.25 -12.89 8.74
C VAL A 24 -11.92 -11.76 7.98
N GLU A 25 -12.81 -12.12 7.08
CA GLU A 25 -13.62 -11.17 6.31
C GLU A 25 -14.41 -10.24 7.22
N VAL A 26 -14.58 -9.01 6.76
CA VAL A 26 -15.47 -8.02 7.38
C VAL A 26 -16.34 -7.37 6.33
N ASP A 27 -17.48 -6.82 6.75
CA ASP A 27 -18.31 -5.99 5.91
C ASP A 27 -17.60 -4.66 5.62
N GLN A 28 -17.14 -4.51 4.37
CA GLN A 28 -16.35 -3.35 3.93
C GLN A 28 -17.14 -2.04 4.03
N ALA A 29 -18.46 -2.07 3.88
CA ALA A 29 -19.31 -0.88 3.94
C ALA A 29 -19.28 -0.20 5.32
N ARG A 30 -18.80 -0.91 6.34
CA ARG A 30 -18.67 -0.40 7.71
C ARG A 30 -17.38 0.37 7.93
N PHE A 31 -16.47 0.41 6.95
CA PHE A 31 -15.16 1.04 7.09
C PHE A 31 -14.97 2.23 6.16
N VAL A 32 -14.20 3.21 6.62
CA VAL A 32 -13.57 4.22 5.76
C VAL A 32 -12.09 4.32 6.12
N ILE A 33 -11.23 4.29 5.09
CA ILE A 33 -9.77 4.40 5.21
C ILE A 33 -9.44 5.85 4.85
N VAL A 34 -8.77 6.58 5.73
CA VAL A 34 -8.75 8.05 5.69
C VAL A 34 -7.33 8.60 5.72
N SER A 35 -7.03 9.51 4.79
CA SER A 35 -5.91 10.44 4.84
C SER A 35 -6.27 11.59 5.76
N VAL A 36 -5.63 11.63 6.92
CA VAL A 36 -5.84 12.66 7.93
C VAL A 36 -4.68 13.66 7.90
N PRO A 37 -4.92 14.95 7.65
CA PRO A 37 -3.86 15.95 7.65
C PRO A 37 -3.22 16.10 9.03
N ILE A 38 -1.91 16.34 9.07
CA ILE A 38 -1.17 16.62 10.29
C ILE A 38 -0.80 18.10 10.29
N GLY A 39 -1.22 18.82 11.32
CA GLY A 39 -1.04 20.28 11.42
C GLY A 39 -1.94 21.05 10.44
N SER A 40 -1.68 22.35 10.30
CA SER A 40 -2.50 23.27 9.50
C SER A 40 -1.94 23.56 8.10
N SER A 41 -0.71 23.13 7.80
CA SER A 41 -0.04 23.44 6.52
C SER A 41 -0.55 22.62 5.33
N GLY A 42 -1.26 21.51 5.59
CA GLY A 42 -1.67 20.58 4.54
C GLY A 42 -0.49 19.86 3.87
N THR A 43 0.72 19.86 4.43
CA THR A 43 1.90 19.23 3.81
C THR A 43 2.15 17.80 4.29
N LYS A 44 1.59 17.41 5.43
CA LYS A 44 1.73 16.08 6.02
C LYS A 44 0.35 15.45 6.21
N ALA A 45 0.29 14.12 6.18
CA ALA A 45 -0.90 13.36 6.48
C ALA A 45 -0.50 12.00 7.09
N GLN A 46 -1.46 11.37 7.77
CA GLN A 46 -1.35 10.02 8.31
C GLN A 46 -2.60 9.21 7.98
N LEU A 47 -2.44 7.88 8.04
CA LEU A 47 -3.56 6.96 7.93
C LEU A 47 -4.38 6.94 9.22
N GLN A 48 -5.70 7.01 9.09
CA GLN A 48 -6.63 6.49 10.09
C GLN A 48 -7.66 5.59 9.41
N ILE A 49 -8.24 4.65 10.15
CA ILE A 49 -9.38 3.85 9.69
C ILE A 49 -10.51 4.03 10.70
N TYR A 50 -11.73 4.27 10.22
CA TYR A 50 -12.92 4.33 11.06
C TYR A 50 -13.82 3.15 10.74
N GLU A 51 -14.46 2.61 11.77
CA GLU A 51 -15.41 1.50 11.65
C GLU A 51 -16.72 1.86 12.34
N GLN A 52 -17.84 1.62 11.67
CA GLN A 52 -19.17 1.56 12.28
C GLN A 52 -19.34 0.18 12.93
N ILE A 53 -19.30 0.08 14.26
CA ILE A 53 -19.52 -1.18 15.02
C ILE A 53 -21.01 -1.55 15.09
N ASP A 54 -21.89 -0.56 15.20
CA ASP A 54 -23.34 -0.79 15.20
C ASP A 54 -24.00 0.09 14.14
N PRO A 55 -24.43 -0.45 12.99
CA PRO A 55 -25.02 0.32 11.91
C PRO A 55 -26.42 0.87 12.23
N ARG A 56 -27.02 0.49 13.37
CA ARG A 56 -28.33 0.98 13.82
C ARG A 56 -28.21 2.22 14.71
N ARG A 57 -26.98 2.61 15.05
CA ARG A 57 -26.67 3.72 15.96
C ARG A 57 -26.10 4.90 15.18
N ARG A 58 -25.75 5.97 15.88
CA ARG A 58 -25.22 7.20 15.29
C ARG A 58 -24.04 6.89 14.36
N ALA A 59 -24.00 7.56 13.22
CA ALA A 59 -22.94 7.39 12.23
C ALA A 59 -21.57 7.77 12.80
N CYS A 60 -20.57 6.95 12.54
CA CYS A 60 -19.18 7.18 12.95
C CYS A 60 -18.45 8.13 12.02
N PHE A 61 -18.88 8.19 10.76
CA PHE A 61 -18.35 9.07 9.74
C PHE A 61 -19.42 9.35 8.68
N GLU A 62 -19.26 10.46 7.97
CA GLU A 62 -20.02 10.77 6.76
C GLU A 62 -19.04 11.01 5.61
N THR A 63 -19.47 10.72 4.39
CA THR A 63 -18.69 10.94 3.18
C THR A 63 -19.43 11.85 2.21
N SER A 64 -18.68 12.67 1.47
CA SER A 64 -19.25 13.54 0.44
C SER A 64 -18.26 13.75 -0.71
N GLY A 65 -18.80 14.03 -1.89
CA GLY A 65 -18.00 14.10 -3.13
C GLY A 65 -17.61 12.71 -3.65
N SER A 66 -16.80 12.70 -4.72
CA SER A 66 -16.40 11.47 -5.40
C SER A 66 -14.94 11.44 -5.85
N ASN A 67 -14.30 12.58 -6.14
CA ASN A 67 -12.89 12.71 -6.51
C ASN A 67 -12.33 14.10 -6.11
N PRO A 68 -11.76 14.25 -4.90
CA PRO A 68 -11.65 13.23 -3.86
C PRO A 68 -12.96 13.07 -3.07
N VAL A 69 -13.07 11.98 -2.30
CA VAL A 69 -14.14 11.80 -1.30
C VAL A 69 -13.71 12.45 0.01
N ALA A 70 -14.43 13.48 0.45
CA ALA A 70 -14.24 14.09 1.76
C ALA A 70 -14.88 13.24 2.86
N VAL A 71 -14.27 13.22 4.05
CA VAL A 71 -14.74 12.44 5.20
C VAL A 71 -14.96 13.37 6.40
N ALA A 72 -16.16 13.36 6.97
CA ALA A 72 -16.44 14.00 8.26
C ALA A 72 -16.32 12.96 9.39
N PRO A 73 -15.35 13.08 10.32
CA PRO A 73 -15.19 12.12 11.43
C PRO A 73 -16.17 12.41 12.57
N LEU A 74 -17.40 11.90 12.47
CA LEU A 74 -18.47 12.16 13.44
C LEU A 74 -18.25 11.50 14.80
N LEU A 75 -17.43 10.44 14.88
CA LEU A 75 -17.16 9.71 16.12
C LEU A 75 -16.58 10.57 17.26
N GLY A 76 -16.04 11.76 16.97
CA GLY A 76 -15.59 12.72 17.98
C GLY A 76 -16.70 13.55 18.63
N THR A 77 -17.96 13.40 18.19
CA THR A 77 -19.09 14.24 18.61
C THR A 77 -19.97 13.60 19.68
N PHE A 78 -19.60 12.40 20.16
CA PHE A 78 -20.41 11.60 21.10
C PHE A 78 -19.58 10.52 21.79
N ASP A 79 -20.18 9.90 22.81
CA ASP A 79 -19.66 8.64 23.34
C ASP A 79 -19.85 7.52 22.32
N PHE A 80 -18.75 7.19 21.64
CA PHE A 80 -18.73 6.19 20.58
C PHE A 80 -18.51 4.75 21.10
N THR A 81 -18.49 4.54 22.41
CA THR A 81 -18.24 3.22 23.02
C THR A 81 -19.23 2.18 22.51
N GLY A 82 -18.72 1.10 21.93
CA GLY A 82 -19.53 0.04 21.33
C GLY A 82 -20.22 0.42 20.00
N ILE A 83 -20.13 1.68 19.56
CA ILE A 83 -20.76 2.18 18.33
C ILE A 83 -19.74 2.36 17.22
N CYS A 84 -18.56 2.90 17.52
CA CYS A 84 -17.50 3.13 16.56
C CYS A 84 -16.18 2.52 17.01
N ARG A 85 -15.30 2.27 16.05
CA ARG A 85 -13.88 2.09 16.31
C ARG A 85 -13.05 3.06 15.49
N ARG A 86 -11.95 3.51 16.08
CA ARG A 86 -10.94 4.31 15.42
C ARG A 86 -9.59 3.61 15.51
N TYR A 87 -8.93 3.48 14.38
CA TYR A 87 -7.62 2.90 14.23
C TYR A 87 -6.63 3.99 13.81
N ILE A 88 -5.62 4.28 14.62
CA ILE A 88 -4.76 5.47 14.45
C ILE A 88 -3.28 5.14 14.24
N ASP A 89 -2.86 3.90 14.48
CA ASP A 89 -1.46 3.51 14.47
C ASP A 89 -1.29 2.00 14.23
N SER A 90 -0.03 1.55 14.30
CA SER A 90 0.38 0.16 14.10
C SER A 90 -0.17 -0.84 15.14
N GLN A 91 -0.72 -0.38 16.27
CA GLN A 91 -1.44 -1.25 17.21
C GLN A 91 -2.84 -1.57 16.68
N GLY A 92 -3.44 -0.62 15.96
CA GLY A 92 -4.77 -0.77 15.36
C GLY A 92 -4.76 -1.48 14.00
N TYR A 93 -3.73 -1.27 13.19
CA TYR A 93 -3.66 -1.84 11.84
C TYR A 93 -2.26 -2.33 11.43
N SER A 94 -2.21 -3.25 10.47
CA SER A 94 -0.99 -3.61 9.73
C SER A 94 -1.29 -4.02 8.29
N ALA A 95 -0.26 -4.12 7.46
CA ALA A 95 -0.38 -4.76 6.15
C ALA A 95 -0.31 -6.28 6.32
N ARG A 96 -1.09 -7.01 5.54
CA ARG A 96 -0.97 -8.46 5.42
C ARG A 96 -1.06 -8.89 3.96
N VAL A 97 -0.14 -9.75 3.53
CA VAL A 97 -0.10 -10.26 2.16
C VAL A 97 -0.11 -11.78 2.20
N GLY A 98 -1.21 -12.38 1.73
CA GLY A 98 -1.47 -13.81 1.83
C GLY A 98 -1.37 -14.29 3.28
N GLY A 99 -0.42 -15.17 3.54
CA GLY A 99 -0.11 -15.65 4.88
C GLY A 99 0.73 -14.68 5.73
N GLU A 100 1.45 -13.73 5.15
CA GLU A 100 2.47 -12.95 5.87
C GLU A 100 1.88 -11.70 6.53
N ASP A 101 1.88 -11.66 7.86
CA ASP A 101 1.62 -10.44 8.63
C ASP A 101 2.86 -9.54 8.62
N LEU A 102 2.74 -8.36 8.01
CA LEU A 102 3.85 -7.45 7.79
C LEU A 102 3.96 -6.40 8.90
N GLY A 103 3.21 -6.50 10.00
CA GLY A 103 3.16 -5.46 11.05
C GLY A 103 4.49 -5.14 11.72
N SER A 104 5.46 -6.06 11.70
CA SER A 104 6.82 -5.83 12.24
C SER A 104 7.82 -5.35 11.19
N THR A 105 7.55 -5.56 9.90
CA THR A 105 8.50 -5.33 8.80
C THR A 105 8.07 -4.22 7.85
N TYR A 106 6.81 -3.78 7.89
CA TYR A 106 6.26 -2.70 7.08
C TYR A 106 5.53 -1.68 7.93
N ARG A 107 5.46 -0.44 7.41
CA ARG A 107 4.68 0.66 7.97
C ARG A 107 3.84 1.31 6.87
N PHE A 108 2.67 1.82 7.24
CA PHE A 108 1.91 2.66 6.33
C PHE A 108 2.43 4.09 6.36
N VAL A 109 2.59 4.68 5.17
CA VAL A 109 3.02 6.05 4.97
C VAL A 109 2.08 6.71 3.98
N VAL A 110 1.62 7.92 4.28
CA VAL A 110 0.89 8.75 3.32
C VAL A 110 1.88 9.65 2.59
N ARG A 111 2.00 9.48 1.28
CA ARG A 111 2.84 10.33 0.42
C ARG A 111 1.95 11.26 -0.40
N LYS A 112 2.18 12.57 -0.30
CA LYS A 112 1.52 13.55 -1.17
C LYS A 112 2.29 13.64 -2.48
N VAL A 113 1.63 13.34 -3.60
CA VAL A 113 2.24 13.32 -4.93
C VAL A 113 1.34 14.08 -5.89
N GLY A 114 1.81 15.23 -6.37
CA GLY A 114 1.00 16.11 -7.22
C GLY A 114 -0.33 16.46 -6.55
N ASN A 115 -1.45 16.10 -7.19
CA ASN A 115 -2.80 16.30 -6.68
C ASN A 115 -3.41 15.04 -6.05
N ASP A 116 -2.60 14.17 -5.44
CA ASP A 116 -3.08 12.93 -4.83
C ASP A 116 -2.35 12.62 -3.51
N ASN A 117 -3.03 11.87 -2.63
CA ASN A 117 -2.39 11.23 -1.49
C ASN A 117 -2.31 9.73 -1.76
N LEU A 118 -1.10 9.19 -1.76
CA LEU A 118 -0.84 7.75 -1.90
C LEU A 118 -0.69 7.13 -0.53
N LEU A 119 -1.46 6.09 -0.23
CA LEU A 119 -1.23 5.22 0.90
C LEU A 119 -0.25 4.12 0.50
N MET A 120 0.95 4.16 1.07
CA MET A 120 2.03 3.22 0.80
C MET A 120 2.23 2.28 1.97
N ALA A 121 2.44 0.99 1.73
CA ALA A 121 3.10 0.09 2.68
C ALA A 121 4.60 0.06 2.35
N SER A 122 5.43 0.57 3.26
CA SER A 122 6.88 0.72 3.09
C SER A 122 7.66 -0.12 4.11
N PRO A 123 8.78 -0.77 3.73
CA PRO A 123 9.61 -1.52 4.67
C PRO A 123 10.15 -0.67 5.83
N ALA A 124 10.08 -1.22 7.05
CA ALA A 124 10.66 -0.63 8.25
C ALA A 124 12.20 -0.77 8.21
N GLY A 125 12.93 0.35 8.11
CA GLY A 125 14.41 0.36 8.12
C GLY A 125 15.07 0.63 6.76
N GLY A 126 14.31 1.01 5.73
CA GLY A 126 14.82 1.33 4.39
C GLY A 126 14.67 0.18 3.40
N ALA A 127 15.03 0.42 2.13
CA ALA A 127 14.85 -0.51 1.03
C ALA A 127 15.86 -1.67 1.09
N GLY A 128 15.68 -2.59 2.05
CA GLY A 128 16.42 -3.86 2.14
C GLY A 128 16.01 -4.87 1.06
N GLY A 129 15.90 -4.40 -0.20
CA GLY A 129 15.44 -5.19 -1.35
C GLY A 129 13.94 -5.49 -1.40
N LYS A 130 13.19 -5.22 -0.33
CA LYS A 130 11.73 -5.41 -0.29
C LYS A 130 10.99 -4.25 -1.00
N PRO A 131 9.97 -4.53 -1.82
CA PRO A 131 9.25 -3.49 -2.56
C PRO A 131 8.35 -2.65 -1.65
N GLU A 132 8.18 -1.37 -1.99
CA GLU A 132 7.04 -0.59 -1.52
C GLU A 132 5.77 -1.06 -2.26
N MET A 133 4.61 -0.96 -1.60
CA MET A 133 3.34 -1.32 -2.21
C MET A 133 2.38 -0.13 -2.13
N LEU A 134 1.80 0.23 -3.27
CA LEU A 134 0.66 1.14 -3.29
C LEU A 134 -0.59 0.39 -2.82
N VAL A 135 -1.25 0.97 -1.82
CA VAL A 135 -2.42 0.37 -1.15
C VAL A 135 -3.69 1.13 -1.50
N GLY A 136 -3.61 2.44 -1.75
CA GLY A 136 -4.76 3.24 -2.15
C GLY A 136 -4.40 4.68 -2.49
N ARG A 137 -5.38 5.40 -3.03
CA ARG A 137 -5.29 6.79 -3.51
C ARG A 137 -6.46 7.61 -3.01
N THR A 138 -6.31 8.92 -2.86
CA THR A 138 -7.46 9.81 -2.56
C THR A 138 -8.11 10.36 -3.81
N ASP A 139 -7.45 10.22 -4.97
CA ASP A 139 -7.96 10.62 -6.29
C ASP A 139 -8.24 12.11 -6.40
N GLY A 140 -7.40 12.88 -5.71
CA GLY A 140 -7.54 14.32 -5.57
C GLY A 140 -7.00 14.81 -4.24
N THR A 141 -6.89 16.13 -4.14
CA THR A 141 -6.73 16.84 -2.88
C THR A 141 -7.96 17.70 -2.59
N ALA A 142 -8.14 18.02 -1.32
CA ALA A 142 -9.00 19.09 -0.88
C ALA A 142 -8.17 19.96 0.09
N GLY A 143 -8.73 21.10 0.53
CA GLY A 143 -8.03 22.10 1.33
C GLY A 143 -7.19 21.54 2.50
N PRO A 144 -6.30 22.36 3.09
CA PRO A 144 -5.18 21.88 3.91
C PRO A 144 -5.58 21.08 5.16
N THR A 145 -6.83 21.19 5.60
CA THR A 145 -7.40 20.51 6.77
C THR A 145 -8.40 19.41 6.43
N ALA A 146 -8.61 19.10 5.15
CA ALA A 146 -9.59 18.12 4.72
C ALA A 146 -9.13 16.67 5.00
N PHE A 147 -10.05 15.88 5.53
CA PHE A 147 -9.92 14.43 5.66
C PHE A 147 -10.43 13.79 4.37
N LEU A 148 -9.64 12.93 3.76
CA LEU A 148 -9.96 12.34 2.46
C LEU A 148 -9.99 10.82 2.54
N ALA A 149 -10.99 10.17 1.95
CA ALA A 149 -11.03 8.72 1.89
C ALA A 149 -10.02 8.20 0.86
N PHE A 150 -9.31 7.14 1.21
CA PHE A 150 -8.55 6.34 0.26
C PHE A 150 -9.49 5.36 -0.46
N ARG A 151 -9.48 5.38 -1.78
CA ARG A 151 -9.89 4.25 -2.60
C ARG A 151 -8.75 3.23 -2.60
N LEU A 152 -9.03 2.02 -2.14
CA LEU A 152 -8.04 0.95 -2.15
C LEU A 152 -7.73 0.50 -3.58
N GLU A 153 -6.45 0.21 -3.85
CA GLU A 153 -6.02 -0.39 -5.11
C GLU A 153 -6.61 -1.80 -5.27
N PRO A 154 -6.82 -2.28 -6.52
CA PRO A 154 -7.39 -3.59 -6.77
C PRO A 154 -6.68 -4.72 -6.00
N GLY A 155 -7.48 -5.56 -5.34
CA GLY A 155 -7.03 -6.68 -4.51
C GLY A 155 -6.77 -6.32 -3.04
N TRP A 156 -6.71 -5.04 -2.68
CA TRP A 156 -6.65 -4.62 -1.27
C TRP A 156 -8.05 -4.52 -0.66
N ARG A 157 -8.18 -4.96 0.59
CA ARG A 157 -9.41 -4.92 1.38
C ARG A 157 -9.13 -4.91 2.87
N VAL A 158 -10.09 -4.52 3.68
CA VAL A 158 -9.97 -4.63 5.14
C VAL A 158 -10.29 -6.07 5.55
N MET A 159 -9.45 -6.66 6.41
CA MET A 159 -9.75 -7.91 7.11
C MET A 159 -9.51 -7.72 8.60
N ARG A 160 -10.08 -8.58 9.44
CA ARG A 160 -9.90 -8.52 10.90
C ARG A 160 -8.94 -9.59 11.38
N ARG A 161 -8.03 -9.24 12.29
CA ARG A 161 -7.21 -10.23 12.98
C ARG A 161 -8.08 -11.06 13.91
N ALA A 162 -7.91 -12.37 13.90
CA ALA A 162 -8.57 -13.28 14.84
C ALA A 162 -7.61 -14.31 15.43
N TYR A 163 -7.99 -14.86 16.59
CA TYR A 163 -7.29 -15.95 17.26
C TYR A 163 -8.31 -16.93 17.84
N GLY A 164 -8.19 -18.22 17.52
CA GLY A 164 -9.09 -19.25 18.05
C GLY A 164 -10.58 -18.96 17.78
N GLY A 165 -10.90 -18.44 16.59
CA GLY A 165 -12.28 -18.08 16.20
C GLY A 165 -12.79 -16.76 16.80
N ARG A 166 -11.99 -16.04 17.59
CA ARG A 166 -12.38 -14.74 18.18
C ARG A 166 -11.76 -13.58 17.41
N ALA A 167 -12.62 -12.67 16.97
CA ALA A 167 -12.23 -11.39 16.41
C ALA A 167 -11.47 -10.53 17.44
N LEU A 168 -10.34 -9.95 17.03
CA LEU A 168 -9.52 -9.06 17.85
C LEU A 168 -9.71 -7.58 17.44
N GLY A 169 -9.09 -6.70 18.23
CA GLY A 169 -9.12 -5.26 18.03
C GLY A 169 -8.23 -4.74 16.89
N HIS A 170 -7.54 -5.60 16.13
CA HIS A 170 -6.62 -5.24 15.06
C HIS A 170 -7.22 -5.56 13.69
N VAL A 171 -6.95 -4.70 12.70
CA VAL A 171 -7.36 -4.92 11.30
C VAL A 171 -6.16 -4.97 10.36
N TYR A 172 -6.33 -5.67 9.26
CA TYR A 172 -5.38 -5.72 8.17
C TYR A 172 -5.89 -4.89 7.01
N LEU A 173 -5.02 -4.09 6.40
CA LEU A 173 -5.16 -3.87 4.96
C LEU A 173 -4.52 -5.10 4.32
N TYR A 174 -5.37 -5.92 3.72
CA TYR A 174 -5.07 -7.28 3.29
C TYR A 174 -5.07 -7.38 1.77
N ARG A 175 -4.18 -8.21 1.23
CA ARG A 175 -4.18 -8.65 -0.17
C ARG A 175 -3.81 -10.14 -0.22
N ASP A 176 -4.37 -10.91 -1.15
CA ASP A 176 -4.11 -12.37 -1.22
C ASP A 176 -2.67 -12.72 -1.62
N GLY A 177 -2.04 -11.87 -2.43
CA GLY A 177 -0.67 -12.07 -2.90
C GLY A 177 0.04 -10.74 -3.11
N TRP A 178 1.36 -10.79 -3.21
CA TRP A 178 2.16 -9.59 -3.47
C TRP A 178 1.65 -8.91 -4.75
N PRO A 179 1.54 -7.56 -4.77
CA PRO A 179 1.24 -6.86 -6.00
C PRO A 179 2.24 -7.31 -7.07
N ALA A 180 1.76 -7.63 -8.27
CA ALA A 180 2.64 -7.79 -9.41
C ALA A 180 3.47 -6.49 -9.48
N GLY A 181 4.79 -6.62 -9.46
CA GLY A 181 5.66 -5.47 -9.31
C GLY A 181 5.30 -4.43 -10.36
N ASP A 182 4.82 -3.27 -9.91
CA ASP A 182 5.14 -2.03 -10.60
C ASP A 182 6.65 -1.87 -10.43
N ALA A 183 7.39 -2.61 -11.26
CA ALA A 183 8.78 -2.38 -11.51
C ALA A 183 8.88 -0.91 -11.91
N GLN A 184 9.36 -0.09 -10.98
CA GLN A 184 10.05 1.16 -11.23
C GLN A 184 9.52 1.93 -12.45
N THR A 185 8.61 2.89 -12.25
CA THR A 185 8.69 4.14 -13.03
C THR A 185 9.87 4.97 -12.53
N GLY A 186 11.05 4.35 -12.49
CA GLY A 186 12.31 5.00 -12.75
C GLY A 186 12.71 4.45 -14.10
N THR A 187 12.49 5.23 -15.16
CA THR A 187 13.09 4.98 -16.45
C THR A 187 14.60 4.91 -16.24
N ALA A 188 15.14 3.71 -16.06
CA ALA A 188 16.51 3.45 -16.47
C ALA A 188 16.55 3.82 -17.96
N PRO A 189 17.49 4.66 -18.43
CA PRO A 189 17.64 4.88 -19.85
C PRO A 189 17.83 3.50 -20.49
N ALA A 190 17.03 3.20 -21.50
CA ALA A 190 17.22 2.01 -22.30
C ALA A 190 18.70 1.91 -22.70
N PRO A 191 19.33 0.73 -22.65
CA PRO A 191 20.67 0.59 -23.20
C PRO A 191 20.61 1.05 -24.67
N ALA A 192 21.37 2.10 -24.97
CA ALA A 192 21.42 2.65 -26.32
C ALA A 192 21.78 1.52 -27.28
N SER A 193 20.92 1.28 -28.28
CA SER A 193 21.28 0.41 -29.39
C SER A 193 22.56 0.93 -30.03
N PRO A 194 23.52 0.07 -30.41
CA PRO A 194 24.85 0.48 -30.86
C PRO A 194 24.85 1.29 -32.17
N THR A 195 23.70 1.47 -32.81
CA THR A 195 23.56 2.19 -34.09
C THR A 195 23.57 3.72 -33.94
N ALA A 196 23.39 4.29 -32.74
CA ALA A 196 23.36 5.75 -32.55
C ALA A 196 24.74 6.39 -32.28
N ALA A 197 25.76 5.61 -31.88
CA ALA A 197 27.11 6.12 -31.64
C ALA A 197 27.86 6.42 -32.96
N ALA A 198 27.65 5.61 -34.00
CA ALA A 198 28.34 5.75 -35.29
C ALA A 198 27.94 7.03 -36.07
N ASN A 199 26.71 7.53 -35.88
CA ASN A 199 26.25 8.73 -36.58
C ASN A 199 26.66 10.05 -35.93
N ARG A 200 27.14 10.04 -34.67
CA ARG A 200 27.66 11.26 -34.02
C ARG A 200 29.12 11.52 -34.36
N GLU A 201 29.92 10.48 -34.57
CA GLU A 201 31.33 10.59 -34.97
C GLU A 201 31.50 11.06 -36.43
N ALA A 202 30.60 10.66 -37.33
CA ALA A 202 30.65 11.08 -38.73
C ALA A 202 30.29 12.56 -38.96
N GLN A 203 29.53 13.20 -38.05
CA GLN A 203 29.11 14.60 -38.21
C GLN A 203 30.06 15.63 -37.57
N VAL A 204 30.87 15.24 -36.58
CA VAL A 204 31.83 16.16 -35.94
C VAL A 204 33.09 16.36 -36.80
N SER A 205 33.46 15.37 -37.63
CA SER A 205 34.67 15.46 -38.47
C SER A 205 34.54 16.37 -39.69
N ALA A 206 33.33 16.84 -40.04
CA ALA A 206 33.08 17.64 -41.25
C ALA A 206 33.08 19.16 -41.03
N GLN A 207 33.32 19.64 -39.80
CA GLN A 207 33.12 21.06 -39.44
C GLN A 207 34.27 21.73 -38.70
N VAL A 208 35.52 21.32 -38.99
CA VAL A 208 36.70 22.12 -38.61
C VAL A 208 37.12 22.97 -39.82
N PRO A 209 36.93 24.31 -39.80
CA PRO A 209 37.51 25.17 -40.82
C PRO A 209 39.04 25.28 -40.64
N PRO A 210 39.82 25.40 -41.73
CA PRO A 210 41.27 25.51 -41.64
C PRO A 210 41.70 26.83 -40.97
N VAL A 211 42.67 26.72 -40.06
CA VAL A 211 43.31 27.86 -39.38
C VAL A 211 44.28 28.54 -40.37
N PRO A 212 44.25 29.88 -40.51
CA PRO A 212 45.19 30.59 -41.39
C PRO A 212 46.62 30.61 -40.80
N PRO A 213 47.67 30.63 -41.63
CA PRO A 213 49.06 30.62 -41.18
C PRO A 213 49.45 31.96 -40.53
N VAL A 214 50.13 31.88 -39.40
CA VAL A 214 50.74 33.03 -38.71
C VAL A 214 52.10 33.35 -39.36
N ARG A 215 52.36 34.63 -39.63
CA ARG A 215 53.65 35.17 -40.07
C ARG A 215 54.56 35.46 -38.88
#